data_AF-A0A1V5H3D9-F1
#
_entry.id   AF-A0A1V5H3D9-F1
#
_cell.length_a   1.000
_cell.length_b   1.000
_cell.length_c   1.000
_cell.angle_alpha   90.00
_cell.angle_beta   90.00
_cell.angle_gamma   90.00
#
_symmetry.space_group_name_H-M   'P 1'
#
loop_
_entity.id
_entity.type
_entity.pdbx_description
1 polymer ?
#
loop_
_entity_poly.entity_id
_entity_poly.type
_entity_poly.pdbx_seq_one_letter_code
_entity_poly.pdbx_strand_id
1 'polypeptide(L)'
;MTYRDGLKIHCPACGLDSVVKTVTKMDGWKAAGRFFVCALCGNTLGPAADPGEQTNSRSEAARAAAARLLGGPEEDDGRIRIRRRLESTTRRFCKDCRHFFRHPFKTTCLLHEREVDPMGDCPSHEPRPAAANQDGSAKGTSA
;
A
#
# COMPACT_ATOMS: atom_id res chain seq x y z
N MET A 1 4.81 40.63 8.01
CA MET A 1 4.09 39.71 8.91
C MET A 1 4.69 38.32 8.75
N THR A 2 5.13 37.71 9.85
CA THR A 2 5.69 36.35 9.86
C THR A 2 4.56 35.36 10.11
N TYR A 3 4.22 34.53 9.12
CA TYR A 3 3.21 33.48 9.25
C TYR A 3 3.83 32.22 9.90
N ARG A 4 3.03 31.51 10.69
CA ARG A 4 3.37 30.23 11.33
C ARG A 4 2.24 29.23 11.12
N ASP A 5 2.55 27.94 11.08
CA ASP A 5 1.54 26.89 11.04
C ASP A 5 0.60 26.96 12.24
N GLY A 6 -0.71 26.81 11.99
CA GLY A 6 -1.72 26.85 13.04
C GLY A 6 -2.09 28.25 13.54
N LEU A 7 -1.51 29.32 12.99
CA LEU A 7 -1.88 30.69 13.33
C LEU A 7 -3.28 31.02 12.80
N LYS A 8 -4.14 31.57 13.66
CA LYS A 8 -5.43 32.16 13.25
C LYS A 8 -5.17 33.50 12.59
N ILE A 9 -5.63 33.67 11.36
CA ILE A 9 -5.47 34.90 10.60
C ILE A 9 -6.79 35.30 9.95
N HIS A 10 -6.99 36.60 9.78
CA HIS A 10 -8.02 37.11 8.89
C HIS A 10 -7.45 37.13 7.46
N CYS A 11 -8.01 36.31 6.56
CA CYS A 11 -7.41 36.13 5.24
C CYS A 11 -7.66 37.36 4.35
N PRO A 12 -6.62 37.97 3.74
CA PRO A 12 -6.80 39.13 2.86
C PRO A 12 -7.48 38.78 1.53
N ALA A 13 -7.55 37.50 1.15
CA ALA A 13 -8.15 37.07 -0.11
C ALA A 13 -9.64 36.74 0.01
N CYS A 14 -10.06 36.07 1.09
CA CYS A 14 -11.47 35.70 1.28
C CYS A 14 -12.19 36.47 2.39
N GLY A 15 -11.50 37.28 3.20
CA GLY A 15 -12.12 38.07 4.28
C GLY A 15 -12.71 37.24 5.42
N LEU A 16 -12.31 35.97 5.54
CA LEU A 16 -12.77 35.07 6.61
C LEU A 16 -11.63 34.76 7.59
N ASP A 17 -12.01 34.48 8.83
CA ASP A 17 -11.11 33.97 9.85
C ASP A 17 -10.71 32.53 9.49
N SER A 18 -9.43 32.34 9.26
CA SER A 18 -8.86 31.11 8.73
C SER A 18 -7.64 30.69 9.54
N VAL A 19 -7.18 29.46 9.33
CA VAL A 19 -5.94 28.95 9.91
C VAL A 19 -4.90 28.78 8.80
N VAL A 20 -3.66 29.15 9.10
CA VAL A 20 -2.53 28.93 8.19
C VAL A 20 -2.16 27.45 8.12
N LYS A 21 -2.11 26.91 6.90
CA LYS A 21 -1.69 25.53 6.59
C LYS A 21 -0.43 25.56 5.72
N THR A 22 0.56 24.73 6.02
CA THR A 22 1.67 24.47 5.10
C THR A 22 1.27 23.47 4.02
N VAL A 23 1.48 23.84 2.77
CA VAL A 23 1.32 22.96 1.61
C VAL A 23 2.63 22.93 0.82
N THR A 24 3.08 21.72 0.48
CA THR A 24 4.22 21.52 -0.42
C THR A 24 3.72 21.63 -1.85
N LYS A 25 4.22 22.60 -2.60
CA LYS A 25 3.91 22.70 -4.03
C LYS A 25 4.89 21.79 -4.79
N MET A 26 4.36 20.92 -5.64
CA MET A 26 5.18 20.12 -6.56
C MET A 26 5.22 20.80 -7.92
N ASP A 27 6.40 20.85 -8.53
CA ASP A 27 6.61 21.23 -9.93
C ASP A 27 7.07 19.99 -10.69
N GLY A 28 6.11 19.33 -11.34
CA GLY A 28 6.28 17.99 -11.90
C GLY A 28 6.63 16.96 -10.82
N TRP A 29 7.84 16.40 -10.90
CA TRP A 29 8.38 15.39 -9.97
C TRP A 29 9.27 15.98 -8.88
N LYS A 30 9.53 17.30 -8.88
CA LYS A 30 10.38 17.97 -7.89
C LYS A 30 9.51 18.78 -6.92
N ALA A 31 9.79 18.66 -5.62
CA ALA A 31 9.16 19.51 -4.62
C ALA A 31 9.71 20.94 -4.79
N ALA A 32 8.84 21.88 -5.19
CA ALA A 32 9.20 23.26 -5.50
C ALA A 32 9.25 24.17 -4.25
N GLY A 33 9.01 23.61 -3.06
CA GLY A 33 9.05 24.30 -1.78
C GLY A 33 7.74 24.24 -1.01
N ARG A 34 7.80 24.66 0.25
CA ARG A 34 6.63 24.76 1.14
C ARG A 34 6.09 26.18 1.14
N PHE A 35 4.77 26.30 1.06
CA PHE A 35 4.07 27.57 1.08
C PHE A 35 3.01 27.57 2.18
N PHE A 36 2.86 28.72 2.85
CA PHE A 36 1.74 28.94 3.74
C PHE A 36 0.52 29.33 2.92
N VAL A 37 -0.56 28.58 3.08
CA VAL A 37 -1.85 28.84 2.42
C VAL A 37 -2.96 29.03 3.45
N CYS A 38 -3.96 29.82 3.07
CA CYS A 38 -5.22 29.89 3.80
C CYS A 38 -5.94 28.53 3.73
N ALA A 39 -6.35 27.97 4.87
CA ALA A 39 -7.07 26.69 4.89
C ALA A 39 -8.45 26.74 4.22
N LEU A 40 -9.06 27.92 4.08
CA LEU A 40 -10.39 28.09 3.48
C LEU A 40 -10.34 28.27 1.96
N CYS A 41 -9.64 29.29 1.48
CA CYS A 41 -9.61 29.64 0.05
C CYS A 41 -8.37 29.14 -0.70
N GLY A 42 -7.38 28.59 0.00
CA GLY A 42 -6.13 28.12 -0.61
C GLY A 42 -5.19 29.22 -1.08
N ASN A 43 -5.47 30.50 -0.80
CA ASN A 43 -4.59 31.60 -1.20
C ASN A 43 -3.22 31.52 -0.52
N THR A 44 -2.16 31.74 -1.30
CA THR A 44 -0.77 31.74 -0.82
C THR A 44 -0.48 33.02 -0.04
N LEU A 45 -0.09 32.85 1.23
CA LEU A 45 0.20 33.94 2.16
C LEU A 45 1.69 34.28 2.20
N GLY A 46 2.53 33.38 1.68
CA GLY A 46 3.97 33.56 1.54
C GLY A 46 4.70 32.21 1.49
N PRO A 47 6.00 32.22 1.16
CA PRO A 47 6.84 31.03 1.29
C PRO A 47 6.96 30.66 2.77
N ALA A 48 6.79 29.39 3.08
CA ALA A 48 7.20 28.88 4.39
C ALA A 48 8.71 28.75 4.33
N ALA A 49 9.42 29.46 5.21
CA ALA A 49 10.86 29.30 5.32
C ALA A 49 11.16 27.81 5.49
N ASP A 50 11.92 27.25 4.56
CA ASP A 50 12.37 25.88 4.66
C ASP A 50 13.10 25.75 6.01
N PRO A 51 12.74 24.78 6.87
CA PRO A 51 13.69 24.32 7.85
C PRO A 51 14.85 23.76 7.03
N GLY A 52 15.86 24.59 6.82
CA GLY A 52 17.00 24.31 5.94
C GLY A 52 17.49 22.89 6.18
N GLU A 53 17.68 22.18 5.07
CA GLU A 53 18.64 21.09 4.90
C GLU A 53 18.98 20.38 6.21
N GLN A 54 18.00 19.74 6.86
CA GLN A 54 18.29 18.87 8.00
C GLN A 54 19.01 17.65 7.43
N THR A 55 20.32 17.81 7.43
CA THR A 55 21.36 16.92 6.98
C THR A 55 20.99 15.45 7.17
N ASN A 56 21.30 14.67 6.13
CA ASN A 56 21.15 13.22 6.02
C ASN A 56 21.75 12.39 7.19
N SER A 57 22.40 13.02 8.17
CA SER A 57 23.04 12.38 9.33
C SER A 57 22.04 11.73 10.31
N ARG A 58 20.84 12.32 10.48
CA ARG A 58 19.77 11.69 11.28
C ARG A 58 19.19 10.44 10.60
N SER A 59 19.29 10.37 9.29
CA SER A 59 18.66 9.31 8.49
C SER A 59 19.42 7.99 8.56
N GLU A 60 20.75 8.00 8.69
CA GLU A 60 21.54 6.76 8.80
C GLU A 60 21.42 6.11 10.17
N ALA A 61 21.50 6.88 11.25
CA ALA A 61 21.30 6.35 12.60
C ALA A 61 19.86 5.82 12.80
N ALA A 62 18.86 6.54 12.26
CA ALA A 62 17.47 6.08 12.27
C ALA A 62 17.27 4.83 11.39
N ARG A 63 17.92 4.75 10.22
CA ARG A 63 17.89 3.55 9.37
C ARG A 63 18.58 2.36 10.02
N ALA A 64 19.72 2.55 10.68
CA ALA A 64 20.41 1.50 11.41
C ALA A 64 19.60 1.01 12.63
N ALA A 65 18.95 1.93 13.35
CA ALA A 65 18.05 1.57 14.45
C ALA A 65 16.80 0.82 13.96
N ALA A 66 16.20 1.29 12.85
CA ALA A 66 15.06 0.60 12.22
C ALA A 66 15.45 -0.78 11.69
N ALA A 67 16.64 -0.93 11.09
CA ALA A 67 17.15 -2.22 10.64
C ALA A 67 17.29 -3.20 11.81
N ARG A 68 17.79 -2.76 12.97
CA ARG A 68 17.89 -3.64 14.16
C ARG A 68 16.52 -4.08 14.70
N LEU A 69 15.50 -3.22 14.63
CA LEU A 69 14.13 -3.58 15.04
C LEU A 69 13.45 -4.52 14.05
N LEU A 70 13.80 -4.44 12.78
CA LEU A 70 13.22 -5.24 11.69
C LEU A 70 14.00 -6.53 11.39
N GLY A 71 15.01 -6.87 12.20
CA GLY A 71 15.86 -8.05 11.99
C GLY A 71 16.94 -7.84 10.93
N GLY A 72 17.81 -6.85 11.17
CA GLY A 72 18.88 -6.41 10.25
C GLY A 72 19.82 -7.53 9.80
N PRO A 73 20.60 -7.29 8.73
CA PRO A 73 21.06 -8.29 7.79
C PRO A 73 22.12 -9.20 8.40
N GLU A 74 21.67 -10.25 9.06
CA GLU A 74 22.26 -11.55 8.81
C GLU A 74 22.07 -11.86 7.32
N GLU A 75 23.11 -12.39 6.68
CA GLU A 75 23.14 -12.80 5.27
C GLU A 75 22.12 -13.95 5.05
N ASP A 76 20.84 -13.65 5.21
CA ASP A 76 19.73 -14.49 4.85
C ASP A 76 19.49 -14.22 3.37
N ASP A 77 19.91 -15.21 2.58
CA ASP A 77 19.96 -15.27 1.14
C ASP A 77 18.56 -15.09 0.51
N GLY A 78 17.99 -13.88 0.65
CA GLY A 78 16.78 -13.33 0.02
C GLY A 78 15.53 -14.21 0.03
N ARG A 79 15.54 -15.29 0.80
CA ARG A 79 14.54 -16.35 0.74
C ARG A 79 14.18 -16.69 2.16
N ILE A 80 13.43 -15.77 2.78
CA ILE A 80 12.39 -16.15 3.73
C ILE A 80 11.50 -17.15 3.00
N ARG A 81 11.90 -18.42 2.99
CA ARG A 81 11.03 -19.52 2.65
C ARG A 81 10.09 -19.57 3.81
N ILE A 82 8.99 -18.82 3.70
CA ILE A 82 7.79 -19.07 4.46
C ILE A 82 7.37 -20.48 4.05
N ARG A 83 8.03 -21.50 4.64
CA ARG A 83 7.51 -22.85 4.70
C ARG A 83 6.32 -22.71 5.61
N ARG A 84 5.21 -22.30 4.99
CA ARG A 84 3.89 -22.26 5.57
C ARG A 84 3.55 -23.70 5.93
N ARG A 85 4.08 -24.16 7.06
CA ARG A 85 3.64 -25.35 7.80
C ARG A 85 2.29 -24.99 8.41
N LEU A 86 1.33 -24.67 7.54
CA LEU A 86 -0.07 -24.73 7.89
C LEU A 86 -0.39 -26.22 7.92
N GLU A 87 -0.79 -26.71 9.08
CA GLU A 87 -1.25 -28.08 9.26
C GLU A 87 -2.29 -28.43 8.19
N SER A 88 -2.31 -29.69 7.80
CA SER A 88 -3.09 -30.26 6.69
C SER A 88 -4.60 -30.09 6.83
N THR A 89 -5.09 -29.63 7.98
CA THR A 89 -6.50 -29.40 8.29
C THR A 89 -7.02 -28.02 7.85
N THR A 90 -6.15 -27.04 7.58
CA THR A 90 -6.53 -25.62 7.37
C THR A 90 -6.64 -25.21 5.89
N ARG A 91 -6.58 -26.14 4.93
CA ARG A 91 -6.68 -25.81 3.49
C ARG A 91 -7.87 -26.49 2.81
N ARG A 92 -9.08 -26.23 3.28
CA ARG A 92 -10.33 -26.71 2.66
C ARG A 92 -11.05 -25.61 1.86
N PHE A 93 -10.27 -24.71 1.25
CA PHE A 93 -10.82 -23.63 0.46
C PHE A 93 -11.40 -24.12 -0.86
N CYS A 94 -12.52 -23.55 -1.28
CA CYS A 94 -13.13 -23.85 -2.57
C CYS A 94 -12.12 -23.73 -3.72
N LYS A 95 -11.22 -22.74 -3.72
CA LYS A 95 -10.21 -22.58 -4.80
C LYS A 95 -9.29 -23.79 -4.99
N ASP A 96 -9.01 -24.54 -3.92
CA ASP A 96 -8.10 -25.68 -3.90
C ASP A 96 -8.84 -27.01 -4.17
N CYS A 97 -10.17 -26.95 -4.32
CA CYS A 97 -11.04 -28.08 -4.58
C CYS A 97 -11.02 -28.51 -6.07
N ARG A 98 -11.20 -29.80 -6.30
CA ARG A 98 -11.37 -30.43 -7.62
C ARG A 98 -12.59 -29.88 -8.36
N HIS A 99 -13.67 -29.61 -7.64
CA HIS A 99 -14.97 -29.19 -8.21
C HIS A 99 -15.09 -27.68 -8.43
N PHE A 100 -14.01 -26.93 -8.22
CA PHE A 100 -13.99 -25.49 -8.40
C PHE A 100 -13.73 -25.10 -9.84
N PHE A 101 -14.69 -24.37 -10.42
CA PHE A 101 -14.60 -23.82 -11.75
C PHE A 101 -14.45 -22.30 -11.70
N ARG A 102 -13.33 -21.81 -12.22
CA ARG A 102 -13.01 -20.38 -12.30
C ARG A 102 -13.42 -19.86 -13.67
N HIS A 103 -14.52 -19.12 -13.75
CA HIS A 103 -14.87 -18.34 -14.93
C HIS A 103 -14.48 -16.86 -14.69
N PRO A 104 -14.14 -16.08 -15.73
CA PRO A 104 -13.79 -14.66 -15.57
C PRO A 104 -14.87 -13.80 -14.88
N PHE A 105 -16.14 -14.19 -14.99
CA PHE A 105 -17.28 -13.44 -14.45
C PHE A 105 -17.91 -14.06 -13.20
N LYS A 106 -17.72 -15.35 -12.95
CA LYS A 106 -18.32 -16.05 -11.80
C LYS A 106 -17.50 -17.25 -11.38
N THR A 107 -17.49 -17.55 -10.09
CA THR A 107 -16.85 -18.76 -9.56
C THR A 107 -17.91 -19.73 -9.07
N THR A 108 -17.98 -20.90 -9.69
CA THR A 108 -19.05 -21.87 -9.44
C THR A 108 -18.48 -23.21 -8.97
N CYS A 109 -19.22 -23.88 -8.09
CA CYS A 109 -18.94 -25.25 -7.71
C CYS A 109 -19.69 -26.20 -8.63
N LEU A 110 -18.99 -27.12 -9.30
CA LEU A 110 -19.57 -28.11 -10.20
C LEU A 110 -20.33 -29.23 -9.45
N LEU A 111 -20.04 -29.44 -8.16
CA LEU A 111 -20.72 -30.45 -7.33
C LEU A 111 -22.11 -29.97 -6.83
N HIS A 112 -22.23 -28.68 -6.53
CA HIS A 112 -23.44 -28.09 -5.95
C HIS A 112 -24.16 -27.12 -6.90
N GLU A 113 -23.63 -26.93 -8.11
CA GLU A 113 -24.15 -26.06 -9.18
C GLU A 113 -24.49 -24.64 -8.74
N ARG A 114 -23.76 -24.13 -7.75
CA ARG A 114 -23.96 -22.79 -7.17
C ARG A 114 -22.72 -21.94 -7.27
N GLU A 115 -22.93 -20.63 -7.23
CA GLU A 115 -21.84 -19.68 -7.06
C GLU A 115 -21.22 -19.84 -5.65
N VAL A 116 -19.90 -19.80 -5.58
CA VAL A 116 -19.13 -19.99 -4.34
C VAL A 116 -18.02 -18.97 -4.21
N ASP A 117 -17.73 -18.57 -2.98
CA ASP A 117 -16.55 -17.79 -2.63
C ASP A 117 -15.29 -18.68 -2.72
N PRO A 118 -14.26 -18.30 -3.49
CA PRO A 118 -12.98 -19.02 -3.57
C PRO A 118 -12.30 -19.27 -2.22
N MET A 119 -12.53 -18.40 -1.23
CA MET A 119 -11.99 -18.51 0.13
C MET A 119 -12.97 -19.14 1.13
N GLY A 120 -14.14 -19.59 0.68
CA GLY A 120 -15.09 -20.31 1.53
C GLY A 120 -14.65 -21.74 1.81
N ASP A 121 -14.86 -22.19 3.04
CA ASP A 121 -14.65 -23.58 3.45
C ASP A 121 -15.84 -24.45 3.04
N CYS A 122 -15.56 -25.69 2.62
CA CYS A 122 -16.59 -26.65 2.21
C CYS A 122 -16.41 -28.02 2.91
N PRO A 123 -17.48 -28.65 3.44
CA PRO A 123 -17.40 -29.98 4.04
C PRO A 123 -17.09 -31.08 3.00
N SER A 124 -17.55 -30.91 1.77
CA SER A 124 -17.32 -31.85 0.64
C SER A 124 -16.05 -31.49 -0.17
N HIS A 125 -15.03 -30.93 0.49
CA HIS A 125 -13.80 -30.53 -0.18
C HIS A 125 -12.96 -31.75 -0.61
N GLU A 126 -12.75 -31.89 -1.92
CA GLU A 126 -11.82 -32.86 -2.50
C GLU A 126 -10.62 -32.12 -3.11
N PRO A 127 -9.38 -32.39 -2.69
CA PRO A 127 -8.21 -31.67 -3.18
C PRO A 127 -8.00 -31.90 -4.69
N ARG A 128 -7.59 -30.84 -5.41
CA ARG A 128 -7.22 -30.92 -6.82
C ARG A 128 -5.96 -31.82 -7.02
N PRO A 129 -5.94 -32.74 -7.99
CA PRO A 129 -4.75 -33.53 -8.27
C PRO A 129 -3.59 -32.63 -8.72
N ALA A 130 -2.39 -32.88 -8.17
CA ALA A 130 -1.21 -32.02 -8.34
C ALA A 130 -0.71 -31.88 -9.80
N ALA A 131 -1.14 -32.75 -10.70
CA ALA A 131 -0.72 -32.77 -12.11
C ALA A 131 -1.36 -31.69 -13.00
N ALA A 132 -2.37 -30.96 -12.52
CA ALA A 132 -3.13 -29.98 -13.32
C ALA A 132 -2.73 -28.50 -13.08
N ASN A 133 -1.62 -28.24 -12.39
CA ASN A 133 -1.18 -26.90 -11.98
C ASN A 133 -0.23 -26.23 -13.00
N GLN A 134 -0.58 -26.24 -14.28
CA GLN A 134 0.16 -25.52 -15.32
C GLN A 134 -0.77 -24.75 -16.26
N ASP A 135 -1.52 -23.77 -15.76
CA ASP A 135 -2.19 -22.81 -16.64
C ASP A 135 -2.34 -21.45 -15.93
N GLY A 136 -1.55 -20.47 -16.34
CA GLY A 136 -1.68 -19.10 -15.83
C GLY A 136 -0.50 -18.13 -16.01
N SER A 137 0.44 -18.36 -16.92
CA SER A 137 1.40 -17.32 -17.35
C SER A 137 1.92 -17.60 -18.75
N ALA A 138 1.04 -17.46 -19.75
CA ALA A 138 1.50 -17.19 -21.11
C ALA A 138 2.00 -15.74 -21.15
N LYS A 139 3.31 -15.54 -20.97
CA LYS A 139 3.98 -14.31 -21.41
C LYS A 139 3.94 -14.30 -22.94
N GLY A 140 3.23 -13.33 -23.51
CA GLY A 140 3.34 -13.01 -24.92
C GLY A 140 4.74 -12.50 -25.23
N THR A 141 5.45 -13.22 -26.08
CA THR A 141 6.64 -12.72 -26.78
C THR A 141 6.24 -12.64 -28.25
N SER A 142 6.00 -11.42 -28.75
CA SER A 142 5.86 -11.17 -30.18
C SER A 142 7.16 -10.52 -30.65
N ALA A 143 7.74 -11.13 -31.68
CA ALA A 143 8.92 -10.70 -32.43
C ALA A 143 8.56 -9.61 -33.44
#